data_AF-A0AB38Z814-F1
#
_entry.id   AF-A0AB38Z814-F1
#
_cell.length_a   1.000
_cell.length_b   1.000
_cell.length_c   1.000
_cell.angle_alpha   90.00
_cell.angle_beta   90.00
_cell.angle_gamma   90.00
#
_symmetry.space_group_name_H-M   'P 1'
#
loop_
_entity.id
_entity.type
_entity.pdbx_description
1 polymer ?
#
loop_
_entity_poly.entity_id
_entity_poly.type
_entity_poly.pdbx_seq_one_letter_code
_entity_poly.pdbx_strand_id
1 'polypeptide(L)' 'MGKYASWSDLEKNVPTAYTEGATPDAYKRGMNGIAPPGMKVKEGRVAHYGDGVEGKGDVMVSGYKRAMFD' A
#
# COMPACT_ATOMS: atom_id res chain seq x y z
N MET A 1 16.82 -9.44 12.64
CA MET A 1 17.36 -8.39 11.76
C MET A 1 16.21 -7.54 11.28
N GLY A 2 16.34 -6.21 11.30
CA GLY A 2 15.35 -5.33 10.69
C GLY A 2 15.24 -5.60 9.18
N LYS A 3 14.06 -5.41 8.60
CA LYS A 3 13.79 -5.65 7.16
C LYS A 3 14.70 -4.82 6.24
N TYR A 4 15.19 -3.68 6.72
CA TYR A 4 16.10 -2.77 6.01
C TYR A 4 17.38 -2.56 6.83
N ALA A 5 18.52 -2.46 6.15
CA ALA A 5 19.83 -2.34 6.80
C ALA A 5 20.18 -0.90 7.23
N SER A 6 19.49 0.10 6.67
CA SER A 6 19.69 1.52 6.99
C SER A 6 18.47 2.36 6.61
N TRP A 7 18.45 3.64 7.00
CA TRP A 7 17.44 4.59 6.53
C TRP A 7 17.42 4.74 5.01
N SER A 8 18.60 4.90 4.39
CA SER A 8 18.73 5.01 2.93
C SER A 8 18.15 3.78 2.21
N ASP A 9 18.36 2.60 2.80
CA ASP A 9 17.83 1.34 2.30
C ASP A 9 16.29 1.25 2.45
N LEU A 10 15.73 1.82 3.52
CA LEU A 10 14.28 1.96 3.68
C LEU A 10 13.70 2.94 2.66
N GLU A 11 14.26 4.15 2.56
CA GLU A 11 13.79 5.24 1.70
C GLU A 11 13.76 4.81 0.21
N LYS A 12 14.75 4.01 -0.22
CA LYS A 12 14.81 3.48 -1.57
C LYS A 12 13.80 2.36 -1.86
N ASN A 13 13.62 1.43 -0.93
CA ASN A 13 12.90 0.17 -1.21
C ASN A 13 11.43 0.19 -0.81
N VAL A 14 11.05 1.04 0.15
CA VAL A 14 9.66 1.10 0.64
C VAL A 14 8.67 1.55 -0.43
N PRO A 15 8.91 2.60 -1.24
CA PRO A 15 7.95 3.04 -2.24
C PRO A 15 7.67 1.95 -3.27
N THR A 16 8.72 1.26 -3.74
CA THR A 16 8.61 0.11 -4.66
C THR A 16 7.79 -1.00 -4.04
N ALA A 17 8.12 -1.42 -2.81
CA ALA A 17 7.40 -2.49 -2.12
C ALA A 17 5.93 -2.12 -1.85
N TYR A 18 5.64 -0.84 -1.63
CA TYR A 18 4.29 -0.34 -1.48
C TYR A 18 3.52 -0.49 -2.80
N THR A 19 4.08 -0.01 -3.91
CA THR A 19 3.47 -0.10 -5.25
C THR A 19 3.21 -1.55 -5.68
N GLU A 20 4.13 -2.47 -5.38
CA GLU A 20 3.97 -3.89 -5.71
C GLU A 20 2.85 -4.57 -4.89
N GLY A 21 2.67 -4.16 -3.63
CA GLY A 21 1.69 -4.76 -2.73
C GLY A 21 0.31 -4.12 -2.78
N ALA A 22 0.24 -2.81 -3.01
CA ALA A 22 -0.98 -2.02 -3.00
C ALA A 22 -1.61 -2.00 -4.41
N THR A 23 -2.11 -3.16 -4.86
CA THR A 23 -2.74 -3.30 -6.18
C THR A 23 -4.26 -3.46 -6.08
N PRO A 24 -5.02 -3.05 -7.12
CA PRO A 24 -6.46 -3.31 -7.19
C PRO A 24 -6.82 -4.79 -7.01
N ASP A 25 -5.99 -5.70 -7.52
CA ASP A 25 -6.20 -7.14 -7.38
C ASP A 25 -5.97 -7.64 -5.95
N ALA A 26 -4.94 -7.15 -5.28
CA ALA A 26 -4.71 -7.46 -3.86
C ALA A 26 -5.88 -6.97 -3.00
N TYR A 27 -6.35 -5.74 -3.26
CA TYR A 27 -7.54 -5.17 -2.60
C TYR A 27 -8.79 -6.02 -2.87
N LYS A 28 -9.05 -6.35 -4.14
CA LYS A 28 -10.20 -7.17 -4.55
C LYS A 28 -10.21 -8.53 -3.87
N ARG A 29 -9.05 -9.21 -3.82
CA ARG A 29 -8.88 -10.50 -3.16
C ARG A 29 -9.15 -10.38 -1.65
N GLY A 30 -8.54 -9.41 -0.99
CA GLY A 30 -8.72 -9.19 0.45
C GLY A 30 -10.18 -8.88 0.81
N MET A 31 -10.83 -7.97 0.08
CA MET A 31 -12.22 -7.58 0.32
C MET A 31 -13.21 -8.72 0.05
N ASN A 32 -12.98 -9.53 -0.99
CA ASN A 32 -13.82 -10.69 -1.25
C ASN A 32 -13.63 -11.80 -0.21
N GLY A 33 -12.46 -11.89 0.44
CA GLY A 33 -12.23 -12.85 1.52
C GLY A 33 -13.01 -12.57 2.80
N ILE A 34 -13.41 -11.31 3.02
CA ILE A 34 -14.19 -10.87 4.19
C ILE A 34 -15.64 -10.52 3.84
N ALA A 35 -16.02 -10.61 2.57
CA ALA A 35 -17.37 -10.30 2.13
C ALA A 35 -18.36 -11.38 2.61
N PRO A 36 -19.61 -11.01 2.96
CA PRO A 36 -20.65 -11.98 3.26
C PRO A 36 -20.88 -12.97 2.10
N PRO A 37 -21.38 -14.19 2.37
CA PRO A 37 -21.69 -15.16 1.33
C PRO A 37 -22.62 -14.58 0.25
N GLY A 38 -22.32 -14.86 -1.01
CA GLY A 38 -23.07 -14.35 -2.16
C GLY A 38 -22.77 -12.89 -2.52
N MET A 39 -21.95 -12.18 -1.74
CA MET A 39 -21.52 -10.82 -2.05
C MET A 39 -20.09 -10.77 -2.60
N LYS A 40 -19.82 -9.72 -3.39
CA LYS A 40 -18.48 -9.36 -3.87
C LYS A 40 -18.26 -7.87 -3.68
N VAL A 41 -16.99 -7.48 -3.57
CA VAL A 41 -16.62 -6.07 -3.60
C VAL A 41 -17.07 -5.44 -4.91
N LYS A 42 -17.58 -4.21 -4.83
CA LYS A 42 -18.00 -3.45 -6.02
C LYS A 42 -16.77 -3.05 -6.83
N GLU A 43 -16.79 -3.26 -8.15
CA GLU A 43 -15.68 -2.90 -9.05
C GLU A 43 -15.31 -1.41 -8.94
N GLY A 44 -16.28 -0.51 -8.73
CA GLY A 44 -15.99 0.90 -8.49
C GLY A 44 -15.09 1.16 -7.27
N ARG A 45 -15.21 0.34 -6.20
CA ARG A 45 -14.30 0.44 -5.04
C ARG A 45 -12.89 -0.04 -5.39
N VAL A 46 -12.78 -1.03 -6.27
CA VAL A 46 -11.50 -1.56 -6.74
C VAL A 46 -10.77 -0.53 -7.61
N ALA A 47 -11.50 0.13 -8.52
CA ALA A 47 -10.98 1.22 -9.34
C ALA A 47 -10.50 2.41 -8.47
N HIS A 48 -11.36 2.90 -7.57
CA HIS A 48 -10.99 3.99 -6.66
C HIS A 48 -9.81 3.67 -5.74
N TYR A 49 -9.66 2.40 -5.34
CA TYR A 49 -8.48 1.97 -4.62
C TYR A 49 -7.22 2.14 -5.47
N GLY A 50 -7.25 1.68 -6.73
CA GLY A 50 -6.15 1.83 -7.69
C GLY A 50 -5.72 3.28 -7.90
N ASP A 51 -6.69 4.17 -8.13
CA ASP A 51 -6.41 5.60 -8.31
C ASP A 51 -5.84 6.22 -7.01
N GLY A 52 -6.29 5.75 -5.85
CA GLY A 52 -5.92 6.30 -4.55
C GLY A 52 -4.55 5.87 -4.03
N VAL A 53 -3.96 4.80 -4.56
CA VAL A 53 -2.66 4.26 -4.11
C VAL A 53 -1.48 4.79 -4.91
N GLU A 54 -1.71 5.41 -6.07
CA GLU A 54 -0.65 6.01 -6.87
C GLU A 54 0.13 7.07 -6.06
N GLY A 55 1.46 6.97 -6.05
CA GLY A 55 2.35 7.88 -5.31
C GLY A 55 2.28 7.78 -3.77
N LYS A 56 1.43 6.91 -3.20
CA LYS A 56 1.32 6.79 -1.73
C LYS A 56 2.55 6.19 -1.06
N GLY A 57 3.36 5.43 -1.79
CA GLY A 57 4.65 4.92 -1.31
C GLY A 57 5.58 6.06 -0.86
N ASP A 58 5.72 7.09 -1.68
CA ASP A 58 6.57 8.26 -1.38
C ASP A 58 6.00 9.11 -0.25
N VAL A 59 4.68 9.27 -0.21
CA VAL A 59 3.98 9.96 0.89
C VAL A 59 4.20 9.23 2.22
N MET A 60 4.22 7.89 2.20
CA MET A 60 4.45 7.11 3.41
C MET A 60 5.89 7.31 3.92
N VAL A 61 6.88 7.22 3.04
CA VAL A 61 8.30 7.42 3.42
C VAL A 61 8.55 8.84 3.94
N SER A 62 8.02 9.86 3.27
CA SER A 62 8.17 11.25 3.71
C SER A 62 7.47 11.52 5.05
N GLY A 63 6.27 10.99 5.26
CA GLY A 63 5.57 11.07 6.54
C GLY A 63 6.34 10.38 7.67
N TYR A 64 6.90 9.21 7.39
CA TYR A 64 7.72 8.48 8.35
C TYR A 64 9.02 9.21 8.70
N LYS A 65 9.68 9.82 7.70
CA LYS A 65 10.88 10.66 7.90
C LYS A 65 10.59 11.81 8.84
N ARG A 66 9.53 12.56 8.58
CA ARG A 66 9.08 13.68 9.41
C ARG A 66 8.81 13.23 10.84
N ALA A 67 8.09 12.12 11.04
CA ALA A 67 7.75 11.63 12.37
C ALA A 67 8.96 11.17 13.20
N MET A 68 10.08 10.84 12.56
CA MET A 68 11.27 10.30 13.22
C MET A 68 12.38 11.34 13.43
N PHE A 69 12.43 12.39 12.61
CA PHE A 69 13.57 13.29 12.55
C PHE A 69 13.22 14.78 12.67
N ASP A 70 11.93 15.15 12.63
CA ASP A 70 11.43 16.50 12.89
C ASP A 70 10.67 16.57 14.23
#